data_AF-A0A973VYG4-F1
#
_entry.id   AF-A0A973VYG4-F1
#
_cell.length_a   1.000
_cell.length_b   1.000
_cell.length_c   1.000
_cell.angle_alpha   90.00
_cell.angle_beta   90.00
_cell.angle_gamma   90.00
#
_symmetry.space_group_name_H-M   'P 1'
#
loop_
_entity.id
_entity.type
_entity.pdbx_description
1 polymer ?
#
loop_
_entity_poly.entity_id
_entity_poly.type
_entity_poly.pdbx_seq_one_letter_code
_entity_poly.pdbx_strand_id
1 'polypeptide(L)'
;MTDPNIPVTEDELHAYVDNELPAERRGDVEAWLATHPDDAARVQSWRAMAERLHARYDTVLDEAVPKRLELERLVRQPRRWVYGAVAATLAAFIAGGGVGWIAHGAAATPSAFQSFTVDALDAHRLYVVEVRHPVEVPGSERDHLQQWLTKRCGWDVRAPELTGLKLVGGRLLPGPSGPASFLMYESTSGERFTVYTAKAKTDATQMRYAVQGSDGALFWADRGVAYVVSGGTDRSRLTQVAQAIYDQMEKNGG
;
A
#
# COMPACT_ATOMS: atom_id res chain seq x y z
N MET A 1 26.08 -73.04 -3.25
CA MET A 1 26.43 -71.83 -4.02
C MET A 1 26.29 -72.22 -5.47
N THR A 2 25.13 -71.94 -6.04
CA THR A 2 24.74 -72.31 -7.40
C THR A 2 24.80 -71.02 -8.22
N ASP A 3 25.80 -70.91 -9.09
CA ASP A 3 25.84 -69.88 -10.12
C ASP A 3 24.62 -70.08 -11.04
N PRO A 4 23.73 -69.09 -11.16
CA PRO A 4 22.72 -69.11 -12.20
C PRO A 4 23.44 -68.89 -13.53
N ASN A 5 23.43 -69.90 -14.40
CA ASN A 5 23.93 -69.81 -15.76
C ASN A 5 23.05 -68.81 -16.55
N ILE A 6 23.41 -67.52 -16.49
CA ILE A 6 22.70 -66.45 -17.21
C ILE A 6 23.02 -66.63 -18.70
N PRO A 7 22.02 -66.87 -19.55
CA PRO A 7 22.24 -67.08 -20.97
C PRO A 7 22.91 -65.85 -21.59
N VAL A 8 23.85 -66.08 -22.51
CA VAL A 8 24.52 -65.00 -23.24
C VAL A 8 23.49 -64.23 -24.05
N THR A 9 23.45 -62.91 -23.89
CA THR A 9 22.53 -62.04 -24.62
C THR A 9 23.22 -61.39 -25.83
N GLU A 10 22.43 -60.87 -26.77
CA GLU A 10 22.95 -60.13 -27.93
C GLU A 10 23.74 -58.88 -27.51
N ASP A 11 23.31 -58.19 -26.43
CA ASP A 11 24.04 -57.04 -25.87
C ASP A 11 25.44 -57.45 -25.39
N GLU A 12 25.61 -58.64 -24.82
CA GLU A 12 26.93 -59.16 -24.41
C GLU A 12 27.80 -59.52 -25.62
N LEU A 13 27.21 -59.97 -26.74
CA LEU A 13 27.94 -60.17 -27.99
C LEU A 13 28.43 -58.85 -28.58
N HIS A 14 27.62 -57.79 -28.54
CA HIS A 14 28.03 -56.44 -28.93
C HIS A 14 29.13 -55.89 -28.02
N ALA A 15 28.97 -55.99 -26.69
CA ALA A 15 29.99 -55.60 -25.74
C ALA A 15 31.30 -56.39 -25.91
N TYR A 16 31.23 -57.67 -26.32
CA TYR A 16 32.40 -58.48 -26.65
C TYR A 16 33.10 -58.02 -27.93
N VAL A 17 32.36 -57.52 -28.92
CA VAL A 17 32.95 -56.91 -30.13
C VAL A 17 33.64 -55.59 -29.80
N ASP A 18 33.02 -54.77 -28.94
CA ASP A 18 33.51 -53.43 -28.58
C ASP A 18 34.59 -53.45 -27.47
N ASN A 19 34.96 -54.64 -26.97
CA ASN A 19 35.86 -54.84 -25.82
C ASN A 19 35.37 -54.27 -24.47
N GLU A 20 34.10 -53.92 -24.37
CA GLU A 20 33.44 -53.38 -23.17
C GLU A 20 32.82 -54.48 -22.27
N LEU A 21 32.99 -55.77 -22.62
CA LEU A 21 32.50 -56.87 -21.80
C LEU A 21 33.36 -57.06 -20.52
N PRO A 22 32.74 -57.18 -19.32
CA PRO A 22 33.46 -57.48 -18.08
C PRO A 22 34.28 -58.77 -18.18
N ALA A 23 35.48 -58.77 -17.58
CA ALA A 23 36.42 -59.90 -17.68
C ALA A 23 35.84 -61.24 -17.19
N GLU A 24 34.94 -61.18 -16.21
CA GLU A 24 34.26 -62.36 -15.64
C GLU A 24 33.33 -63.06 -16.65
N ARG A 25 32.70 -62.31 -17.57
CA ARG A 25 31.73 -62.83 -18.56
C ARG A 25 32.37 -63.25 -19.88
N ARG A 26 33.64 -62.89 -20.11
CA ARG A 26 34.32 -63.17 -21.38
C ARG A 26 34.45 -64.67 -21.66
N GLY A 27 34.75 -65.47 -20.64
CA GLY A 27 34.85 -66.93 -20.77
C GLY A 27 33.50 -67.57 -21.13
N ASP A 28 32.40 -67.07 -20.57
CA ASP A 28 31.05 -67.56 -20.86
C ASP A 28 30.66 -67.29 -22.31
N VAL A 29 30.95 -66.09 -22.82
CA VAL A 29 30.68 -65.71 -24.22
C VAL A 29 31.54 -66.52 -25.19
N GLU A 30 32.82 -66.75 -24.88
CA GLU A 30 33.69 -67.58 -25.73
C GLU A 30 33.23 -69.05 -25.78
N ALA A 31 32.77 -69.61 -24.66
CA ALA A 31 32.18 -70.94 -24.63
C ALA A 31 30.85 -71.00 -25.40
N TRP A 32 30.03 -69.95 -25.34
CA TRP A 32 28.80 -69.83 -26.13
C TRP A 32 29.09 -69.81 -27.63
N LEU A 33 30.02 -68.97 -28.08
CA LEU A 33 30.41 -68.87 -29.49
C LEU A 33 31.02 -70.17 -30.04
N ALA A 34 31.67 -70.98 -29.19
CA ALA A 34 32.18 -72.29 -29.58
C ALA A 34 31.06 -73.32 -29.86
N THR A 35 29.88 -73.13 -29.27
CA THR A 35 28.73 -74.04 -29.41
C THR A 35 27.63 -73.49 -30.33
N HIS A 36 27.69 -72.21 -30.70
CA HIS A 36 26.70 -71.51 -31.54
C HIS A 36 27.38 -70.87 -32.77
N PRO A 37 27.54 -71.62 -33.89
CA PRO A 37 28.31 -71.16 -35.05
C PRO A 37 27.66 -69.96 -35.78
N ASP A 38 26.34 -69.82 -35.72
CA ASP A 38 25.63 -68.69 -36.34
C ASP A 38 25.97 -67.36 -35.63
N ASP A 39 26.01 -67.35 -34.29
CA ASP A 39 26.40 -66.18 -33.50
C ASP A 39 27.89 -65.86 -33.67
N ALA A 40 28.74 -66.89 -33.78
CA ALA A 40 30.15 -66.71 -34.09
C ALA A 40 30.35 -66.03 -35.46
N ALA A 41 29.57 -66.41 -36.47
CA ALA A 41 29.60 -65.76 -37.78
C ALA A 41 29.15 -64.29 -37.70
N ARG A 42 28.11 -63.98 -36.90
CA ARG A 42 27.64 -62.60 -36.66
C ARG A 42 28.69 -61.74 -35.98
N VAL A 43 29.30 -62.22 -34.90
CA VAL A 43 30.37 -61.52 -34.17
C VAL A 43 31.57 -61.22 -35.10
N GLN A 44 31.96 -62.19 -35.92
CA GLN A 44 33.03 -61.98 -36.92
C GLN A 44 32.65 -60.91 -37.95
N SER A 45 31.39 -60.90 -38.42
CA SER A 45 30.91 -59.89 -39.37
C SER A 45 30.93 -58.48 -38.76
N TRP A 46 30.59 -58.35 -37.48
CA TRP A 46 30.63 -57.07 -36.76
C TRP A 46 32.06 -56.60 -36.54
N ARG A 47 32.98 -57.49 -36.15
CA ARG A 47 34.41 -57.18 -36.03
C ARG A 47 34.99 -56.69 -37.36
N ALA A 48 34.70 -57.38 -38.45
CA ALA A 48 35.13 -56.95 -39.78
C ALA A 48 34.53 -55.59 -40.20
N MET A 49 33.32 -55.27 -39.75
CA MET A 49 32.70 -53.95 -39.98
C MET A 49 33.38 -52.85 -39.16
N ALA A 50 33.64 -53.11 -37.88
CA ALA A 50 34.37 -52.21 -36.99
C ALA A 50 35.78 -51.92 -37.53
N GLU A 51 36.52 -52.95 -37.95
CA GLU A 51 37.85 -52.77 -38.56
C GLU A 51 37.82 -51.89 -39.81
N ARG A 52 36.79 -52.04 -40.67
CA ARG A 52 36.63 -51.18 -41.86
C ARG A 52 36.30 -49.74 -41.50
N LEU A 53 35.53 -49.52 -40.43
CA LEU A 53 35.24 -48.18 -39.94
C LEU A 53 36.49 -47.53 -39.36
N HIS A 54 37.23 -48.24 -38.52
CA HIS A 54 38.52 -47.80 -37.98
C HIS A 54 39.51 -47.45 -39.10
N ALA A 55 39.70 -48.36 -40.06
CA ALA A 55 40.60 -48.14 -41.19
C ALA A 55 40.25 -46.90 -42.03
N ARG A 56 38.98 -46.46 -42.04
CA ARG A 56 38.54 -45.30 -42.82
C ARG A 56 38.46 -44.00 -42.01
N TYR A 57 38.15 -44.08 -40.72
CA TYR A 57 37.76 -42.92 -39.93
C TYR A 57 38.67 -42.65 -38.72
N ASP A 58 39.63 -43.52 -38.39
CA ASP A 58 40.56 -43.25 -37.29
C ASP A 58 41.33 -41.95 -37.49
N THR A 59 41.66 -41.60 -38.74
CA THR A 59 42.33 -40.32 -39.05
C THR A 59 41.48 -39.09 -38.73
N VAL A 60 40.14 -39.22 -38.69
CA VAL A 60 39.22 -38.12 -38.37
C VAL A 60 39.22 -37.84 -36.87
N LEU A 61 39.55 -38.83 -36.03
CA LEU A 61 39.65 -38.64 -34.57
C LEU A 61 40.81 -37.70 -34.21
N ASP A 62 41.85 -37.64 -35.04
CA ASP A 62 43.01 -36.77 -34.86
C ASP A 62 42.80 -35.35 -35.44
N GLU A 63 41.68 -35.09 -36.13
CA GLU A 63 41.38 -33.77 -36.65
C GLU A 63 41.05 -32.78 -35.51
N ALA A 64 41.54 -31.55 -35.64
CA ALA A 64 41.21 -30.51 -34.69
C ALA A 64 39.69 -30.23 -34.69
N VAL A 65 39.08 -30.23 -33.50
CA VAL A 65 37.64 -29.96 -33.33
C VAL A 65 37.29 -28.62 -33.99
N PRO A 66 36.31 -28.59 -34.92
CA PRO A 66 35.93 -27.35 -35.58
C PRO A 66 35.49 -26.28 -34.58
N LYS A 67 35.92 -25.02 -34.78
CA LYS A 67 35.62 -23.87 -33.90
C LYS A 67 34.12 -23.64 -33.62
N ARG A 68 33.22 -24.17 -34.46
CA ARG A 68 31.76 -24.11 -34.26
C ARG A 68 31.25 -25.06 -33.17
N LEU A 69 32.05 -26.05 -32.78
CA LEU A 69 31.78 -27.06 -31.75
C LEU A 69 32.55 -26.81 -30.46
N GLU A 70 33.28 -25.68 -30.34
CA GLU A 70 33.92 -25.27 -29.10
C GLU A 70 32.84 -24.98 -28.03
N LEU A 71 32.78 -25.82 -27.00
CA LEU A 71 31.81 -25.72 -25.90
C LEU A 71 31.83 -24.34 -25.22
N GLU A 72 32.98 -23.68 -25.16
CA GLU A 72 33.15 -22.34 -24.58
C GLU A 72 32.31 -21.26 -25.30
N ARG A 73 32.04 -21.43 -26.59
CA ARG A 73 31.16 -20.53 -27.36
C ARG A 73 29.68 -20.86 -27.20
N LEU A 74 29.37 -22.13 -26.94
CA LEU A 74 27.99 -22.61 -26.76
C LEU A 74 27.46 -22.25 -25.37
N VAL A 75 28.34 -22.17 -24.37
CA VAL A 75 27.99 -21.68 -23.02
C VAL A 75 28.04 -20.15 -23.00
N ARG A 76 26.97 -19.52 -23.49
CA ARG A 76 26.81 -18.06 -23.44
C ARG A 76 26.75 -17.59 -21.99
N GLN A 77 27.85 -17.08 -21.44
CA GLN A 77 27.86 -16.51 -20.09
C GLN A 77 26.79 -15.41 -19.97
N PRO A 78 25.93 -15.44 -18.94
CA PRO A 78 24.94 -14.37 -18.73
C PRO A 78 25.70 -13.07 -18.49
N ARG A 79 25.46 -12.12 -19.39
CA ARG A 79 26.19 -10.86 -19.50
C ARG A 79 26.01 -10.11 -18.17
N ARG A 80 27.08 -9.97 -17.38
CA ARG A 80 27.07 -9.44 -15.99
C ARG A 80 26.40 -8.06 -15.82
N TRP A 81 26.39 -7.23 -16.86
CA TRP A 81 25.68 -5.94 -16.89
C TRP A 81 24.17 -6.05 -16.67
N VAL A 82 23.52 -7.18 -16.99
CA VAL A 82 22.07 -7.38 -16.78
C VAL A 82 21.76 -7.43 -15.28
N TYR A 83 22.60 -8.08 -14.48
CA TYR A 83 22.43 -8.10 -13.02
C TYR A 83 22.63 -6.71 -12.40
N GLY A 84 23.59 -5.93 -12.91
CA GLY A 84 23.78 -4.54 -12.51
C GLY A 84 22.57 -3.67 -12.83
N ALA A 85 21.97 -3.84 -14.01
CA ALA A 85 20.77 -3.11 -14.42
C ALA A 85 19.55 -3.47 -13.56
N VAL A 86 19.34 -4.75 -13.25
CA VAL A 86 18.23 -5.23 -12.40
C VAL A 86 18.39 -4.73 -10.95
N ALA A 87 19.61 -4.75 -10.41
CA ALA A 87 19.85 -4.22 -9.06
C ALA A 87 19.60 -2.71 -8.98
N ALA A 88 20.01 -1.95 -10.01
CA ALA A 88 19.79 -0.51 -10.08
C ALA A 88 18.30 -0.14 -10.18
N THR A 89 17.50 -0.88 -10.97
CA THR A 89 16.06 -0.62 -11.08
C THR A 89 15.31 -0.94 -9.79
N LEU A 90 15.67 -2.03 -9.10
CA LEU A 90 15.06 -2.38 -7.81
C LEU A 90 15.37 -1.33 -6.74
N ALA A 91 16.63 -0.88 -6.67
CA ALA A 91 17.05 0.17 -5.74
C ALA A 91 16.34 1.51 -6.03
N ALA A 92 16.23 1.89 -7.31
CA ALA A 92 15.50 3.09 -7.71
C ALA A 92 14.01 3.01 -7.39
N PHE A 93 13.38 1.84 -7.54
CA PHE A 93 11.97 1.64 -7.18
C PHE A 93 11.73 1.72 -5.68
N ILE A 94 12.59 1.12 -4.85
CA ILE A 94 12.47 1.19 -3.38
C ILE A 94 12.73 2.62 -2.88
N ALA A 95 13.78 3.27 -3.39
CA ALA A 95 14.08 4.65 -3.02
C ALA A 95 12.98 5.62 -3.51
N GLY A 96 12.53 5.48 -4.75
CA GLY A 96 11.45 6.29 -5.32
C GLY A 96 10.11 6.04 -4.64
N GLY A 97 9.78 4.80 -4.31
CA GLY A 97 8.57 4.43 -3.56
C GLY A 97 8.58 4.96 -2.13
N GLY A 98 9.71 4.83 -1.43
CA GLY A 98 9.88 5.35 -0.07
C GLY A 98 9.80 6.88 -0.02
N VAL A 99 10.52 7.56 -0.90
CA VAL A 99 10.48 9.03 -1.02
C VAL A 99 9.10 9.49 -1.46
N GLY A 100 8.48 8.83 -2.44
CA GLY A 100 7.13 9.14 -2.92
C GLY A 100 6.06 8.98 -1.85
N TRP A 101 6.12 7.94 -1.02
CA TRP A 101 5.17 7.70 0.07
C TRP A 101 5.29 8.73 1.19
N ILE A 102 6.52 9.07 1.60
CA ILE A 102 6.77 10.09 2.61
C ILE A 102 6.37 11.48 2.09
N ALA A 103 6.73 11.80 0.84
CA ALA A 103 6.33 13.04 0.20
C ALA A 103 4.82 13.14 0.02
N HIS A 104 4.10 12.04 -0.25
CA HIS A 104 2.64 12.04 -0.33
C HIS A 104 1.98 12.46 0.99
N GLY A 105 2.50 12.01 2.14
CA GLY A 105 1.99 12.42 3.45
C GLY A 105 2.32 13.88 3.80
N ALA A 106 3.49 14.37 3.39
CA ALA A 106 3.91 15.76 3.64
C ALA A 106 3.29 16.78 2.66
N ALA A 107 2.95 16.34 1.45
CA ALA A 107 2.30 17.16 0.42
C ALA A 107 0.77 17.11 0.48
N ALA A 108 0.20 16.27 1.36
CA ALA A 108 -1.21 16.34 1.71
C ALA A 108 -1.46 17.61 2.53
N THR A 109 -1.56 18.76 1.86
CA THR A 109 -2.11 19.97 2.45
C THR A 109 -3.49 19.60 3.00
N PRO A 110 -3.72 19.69 4.33
CA PRO A 110 -5.04 19.44 4.88
C PRO A 110 -6.03 20.31 4.11
N SER A 111 -7.15 19.72 3.68
CA SER A 111 -8.20 20.54 3.08
C SER A 111 -8.51 21.70 4.03
N ALA A 112 -8.79 22.90 3.51
CA ALA A 112 -9.17 24.06 4.35
C ALA A 112 -10.34 23.72 5.30
N PHE A 113 -11.11 22.71 4.91
CA PHE A 113 -12.15 22.07 5.70
C PHE A 113 -11.61 21.32 6.95
N GLN A 114 -10.58 20.50 6.80
CA GLN A 114 -9.99 19.73 7.90
C GLN A 114 -9.26 20.63 8.90
N SER A 115 -8.52 21.64 8.44
CA SER A 115 -7.86 22.59 9.34
C SER A 115 -8.88 23.36 10.18
N PHE A 116 -9.98 23.81 9.57
CA PHE A 116 -11.05 24.52 10.27
C PHE A 116 -11.70 23.68 11.38
N THR A 117 -11.95 22.40 11.11
CA THR A 117 -12.56 21.49 12.10
C THR A 117 -11.61 21.19 13.25
N VAL A 118 -10.30 21.05 12.97
CA VAL A 118 -9.28 20.87 14.00
C VAL A 118 -9.19 22.09 14.91
N ASP A 119 -9.09 23.30 14.34
CA ASP A 119 -9.03 24.54 15.13
C ASP A 119 -10.27 24.72 16.02
N ALA A 120 -11.46 24.41 15.49
CA ALA A 120 -12.71 24.48 16.24
C ALA A 120 -12.77 23.46 17.39
N LEU A 121 -12.27 22.24 17.18
CA LEU A 121 -12.20 21.19 18.21
C LEU A 121 -11.15 21.52 19.28
N ASP A 122 -10.01 22.09 18.88
CA ASP A 122 -8.98 22.53 19.83
C ASP A 122 -9.48 23.71 20.67
N ALA A 123 -10.16 24.69 20.07
CA ALA A 123 -10.82 25.76 20.78
C ALA A 123 -11.92 25.24 21.73
N HIS A 124 -12.71 24.26 21.29
CA HIS A 124 -13.71 23.62 22.12
C HIS A 124 -13.07 23.05 23.38
N ARG A 125 -12.10 22.13 23.25
CA ARG A 125 -11.41 21.50 24.38
C ARG A 125 -10.77 22.51 25.33
N LEU A 126 -10.15 23.55 24.78
CA LEU A 126 -9.45 24.55 25.57
C LEU A 126 -10.41 25.35 26.45
N TYR A 127 -11.56 25.74 25.93
CA TYR A 127 -12.46 26.66 26.63
C TYR A 127 -13.61 25.97 27.36
N VAL A 128 -14.02 24.76 26.96
CA VAL A 128 -15.16 24.09 27.57
C VAL A 128 -14.94 23.76 29.05
N VAL A 129 -13.69 23.57 29.47
CA VAL A 129 -13.29 23.28 30.86
C VAL A 129 -13.12 24.53 31.72
N GLU A 130 -13.07 25.72 31.10
CA GLU A 130 -12.84 26.98 31.81
C GLU A 130 -14.13 27.43 32.53
N VAL A 131 -14.04 27.68 33.83
CA VAL A 131 -15.21 28.04 34.66
C VAL A 131 -15.32 29.54 34.86
N ARG A 132 -14.19 30.24 35.03
CA ARG A 132 -14.18 31.63 35.48
C ARG A 132 -14.31 32.63 34.33
N HIS A 133 -13.61 32.38 33.23
CA HIS A 133 -13.66 33.24 32.05
C HIS A 133 -13.79 32.41 30.75
N PRO A 134 -14.86 31.60 30.61
CA PRO A 134 -15.06 30.80 29.41
C PRO A 134 -15.21 31.65 28.14
N VAL A 135 -15.70 32.88 28.30
CA VAL A 135 -16.08 33.81 27.23
C VAL A 135 -15.65 35.25 27.57
N GLU A 136 -15.48 36.07 26.54
CA GLU A 136 -15.09 37.49 26.69
C GLU A 136 -16.30 38.38 26.92
N VAL A 137 -17.39 38.12 26.18
CA VAL A 137 -18.66 38.83 26.34
C VAL A 137 -19.72 37.82 26.78
N PRO A 138 -20.40 38.06 27.92
CA PRO A 138 -21.38 37.13 28.46
C PRO A 138 -22.65 37.07 27.61
N GLY A 139 -23.33 35.92 27.65
CA GLY A 139 -24.57 35.70 26.90
C GLY A 139 -25.74 36.60 27.32
N SER A 140 -25.67 37.22 28.51
CA SER A 140 -26.63 38.24 28.94
C SER A 140 -26.59 39.51 28.08
N GLU A 141 -25.46 39.77 27.43
CA GLU A 141 -25.25 40.92 26.54
C GLU A 141 -25.29 40.49 25.07
N ARG A 142 -26.21 39.60 24.73
CA ARG A 142 -26.35 38.95 23.41
C ARG A 142 -26.27 39.93 22.24
N ASP A 143 -26.99 41.04 22.29
CA ASP A 143 -27.01 42.01 21.18
C ASP A 143 -25.65 42.68 21.01
N HIS A 144 -24.98 43.03 22.11
CA HIS A 144 -23.63 43.57 22.10
C HIS A 144 -22.63 42.55 21.56
N LEU A 145 -22.70 41.30 22.04
CA LEU A 145 -21.86 40.17 21.58
C LEU A 145 -21.95 40.00 20.06
N GLN A 146 -23.17 39.94 19.52
CA GLN A 146 -23.39 39.79 18.08
C GLN A 146 -22.85 40.98 17.30
N GLN A 147 -23.17 42.21 17.71
CA GLN A 147 -22.67 43.42 17.05
C GLN A 147 -21.14 43.49 17.07
N TRP A 148 -20.51 43.18 18.20
CA TRP A 148 -19.06 43.17 18.36
C TRP A 148 -18.40 42.10 17.48
N LEU A 149 -18.88 40.86 17.52
CA LEU A 149 -18.35 39.77 16.70
C LEU A 149 -18.56 40.04 15.21
N THR A 150 -19.74 40.52 14.80
CA THR A 150 -20.02 40.92 13.41
C THR A 150 -19.02 41.95 12.91
N LYS A 151 -18.76 43.00 13.71
CA LYS A 151 -17.78 44.03 13.38
C LYS A 151 -16.35 43.49 13.26
N ARG A 152 -15.97 42.54 14.12
CA ARG A 152 -14.60 41.96 14.13
C ARG A 152 -14.38 40.92 13.04
N CYS A 153 -15.40 40.12 12.75
CA CYS A 153 -15.37 39.01 11.80
C CYS A 153 -15.59 39.49 10.36
N GLY A 154 -16.42 40.53 10.18
CA GLY A 154 -16.76 41.04 8.85
C GLY A 154 -17.75 40.16 8.09
N TRP A 155 -18.60 39.43 8.83
CA TRP A 155 -19.84 38.80 8.38
C TRP A 155 -20.88 38.89 9.51
N ASP A 156 -22.15 38.66 9.22
CA ASP A 156 -23.22 38.70 10.22
C ASP A 156 -23.13 37.48 11.15
N VAL A 157 -22.55 37.70 12.35
CA VAL A 157 -22.42 36.70 13.40
C VAL A 157 -23.66 36.74 14.28
N ARG A 158 -24.38 35.61 14.33
CA ARG A 158 -25.59 35.47 15.12
C ARG A 158 -25.41 34.41 16.19
N ALA A 159 -25.98 34.66 17.37
CA ALA A 159 -26.12 33.66 18.40
C ALA A 159 -27.58 33.15 18.37
N PRO A 160 -27.88 31.97 17.82
CA PRO A 160 -29.24 31.42 17.83
C PRO A 160 -29.73 31.10 19.26
N GLU A 161 -31.06 31.13 19.44
CA GLU A 161 -31.72 30.69 20.68
C GLU A 161 -31.97 29.19 20.62
N LEU A 162 -31.39 28.41 21.52
CA LEU A 162 -31.45 26.95 21.44
C LEU A 162 -32.31 26.39 22.58
N THR A 163 -33.34 25.60 22.24
CA THR A 163 -34.23 25.01 23.25
C THR A 163 -33.45 24.05 24.15
N GLY A 164 -33.43 24.32 25.46
CA GLY A 164 -32.71 23.51 26.45
C GLY A 164 -31.21 23.77 26.52
N LEU A 165 -30.70 24.80 25.82
CA LEU A 165 -29.32 25.24 25.88
C LEU A 165 -29.26 26.76 26.10
N LYS A 166 -28.59 27.20 27.15
CA LYS A 166 -28.38 28.61 27.46
C LYS A 166 -27.11 29.11 26.77
N LEU A 167 -27.16 30.28 26.14
CA LEU A 167 -25.96 30.97 25.68
C LEU A 167 -25.12 31.41 26.89
N VAL A 168 -23.92 30.84 27.02
CA VAL A 168 -22.93 31.26 28.03
C VAL A 168 -22.30 32.59 27.61
N GLY A 169 -22.02 32.74 26.32
CA GLY A 169 -21.51 33.96 25.70
C GLY A 169 -20.64 33.65 24.49
N GLY A 170 -19.72 34.56 24.18
CA GLY A 170 -18.79 34.34 23.07
C GLY A 170 -17.47 35.09 23.18
N ARG A 171 -16.59 34.77 22.24
CA ARG A 171 -15.24 35.33 22.15
C ARG A 171 -14.75 35.35 20.71
N LEU A 172 -13.75 36.18 20.46
CA LEU A 172 -13.07 36.28 19.18
C LEU A 172 -11.82 35.40 19.21
N LEU A 173 -11.64 34.54 18.21
CA LEU A 173 -10.48 33.66 18.09
C LEU A 173 -9.76 33.92 16.75
N PRO A 174 -8.46 33.59 16.66
CA PRO A 174 -7.83 33.41 15.35
C PRO A 174 -8.42 32.16 14.67
N GLY A 175 -8.63 32.24 13.37
CA GLY A 175 -8.99 31.11 12.52
C GLY A 175 -8.10 31.01 11.28
N PRO A 176 -8.29 29.96 10.47
CA PRO A 176 -7.36 29.61 9.38
C PRO A 176 -7.15 30.71 8.35
N SER A 177 -8.13 31.59 8.16
CA SER A 177 -8.20 32.60 7.10
C SER A 177 -8.39 34.03 7.63
N GLY A 178 -8.36 34.22 8.96
CA GLY A 178 -8.68 35.50 9.59
C GLY A 178 -9.35 35.34 10.96
N PRO A 179 -10.08 36.36 11.45
CA PRO A 179 -10.83 36.25 12.69
C PRO A 179 -11.90 35.15 12.59
N ALA A 180 -12.19 34.51 13.72
CA ALA A 180 -13.24 33.53 13.90
C ALA A 180 -14.10 33.89 15.10
N SER A 181 -15.40 33.66 15.01
CA SER A 181 -16.29 33.78 16.15
C SER A 181 -16.40 32.45 16.88
N PHE A 182 -16.50 32.52 18.21
CA PHE A 182 -16.72 31.37 19.06
C PHE A 182 -17.86 31.69 20.02
N LEU A 183 -18.91 30.88 19.99
CA LEU A 183 -20.04 30.96 20.91
C LEU A 183 -20.09 29.69 21.75
N MET A 184 -20.41 29.82 23.03
CA MET A 184 -20.56 28.70 23.94
C MET A 184 -21.98 28.62 24.47
N TYR A 185 -22.52 27.41 24.48
CA TYR A 185 -23.83 27.05 24.99
C TYR A 185 -23.69 25.99 26.07
N GLU A 186 -24.55 26.03 27.07
CA GLU A 186 -24.56 25.08 28.19
C GLU A 186 -25.98 24.59 28.46
N SER A 187 -26.13 23.28 28.66
CA SER A 187 -27.39 22.65 29.04
C SER A 187 -27.63 22.77 30.55
N THR A 188 -28.83 22.45 31.00
CA THR A 188 -29.15 22.35 32.43
C THR A 188 -28.36 21.27 33.17
N SER A 189 -27.80 20.28 32.45
CA SER A 189 -26.93 19.25 33.01
C SER A 189 -25.44 19.64 33.02
N GLY A 190 -25.10 20.85 32.58
CA GLY A 190 -23.71 21.32 32.44
C GLY A 190 -23.00 20.83 31.19
N GLU A 191 -23.72 20.15 30.28
CA GLU A 191 -23.17 19.75 28.97
C GLU A 191 -22.96 21.01 28.11
N ARG A 192 -21.78 21.15 27.53
CA ARG A 192 -21.41 22.34 26.77
C ARG A 192 -21.22 22.05 25.30
N PHE A 193 -21.73 22.96 24.47
CA PHE A 193 -21.58 22.96 23.02
C PHE A 193 -20.94 24.26 22.58
N THR A 194 -20.14 24.22 21.52
CA THR A 194 -19.52 25.43 20.98
C THR A 194 -19.80 25.56 19.50
N VAL A 195 -20.06 26.79 19.07
CA VAL A 195 -20.25 27.14 17.66
C VAL A 195 -19.07 28.00 17.24
N TYR A 196 -18.23 27.45 16.38
CA TYR A 196 -17.08 28.14 15.80
C TYR A 196 -17.39 28.50 14.35
N THR A 197 -17.22 29.77 13.99
CA THR A 197 -17.46 30.22 12.60
C THR A 197 -16.30 31.06 12.08
N ALA A 198 -15.89 30.83 10.83
CA ALA A 198 -14.99 31.73 10.12
C ALA A 198 -15.21 31.68 8.61
N LYS A 199 -14.62 32.66 7.90
CA LYS A 199 -14.67 32.68 6.43
C LYS A 199 -14.03 31.43 5.84
N ALA A 200 -14.75 30.78 4.95
CA ALA A 200 -14.27 29.61 4.24
C ALA A 200 -14.49 29.76 2.74
N LYS A 201 -13.51 29.32 1.95
CA LYS A 201 -13.60 29.27 0.48
C LYS A 201 -14.21 27.95 0.00
N THR A 202 -15.07 27.34 0.80
CA THR A 202 -15.63 26.01 0.53
C THR A 202 -17.12 26.10 0.28
N ASP A 203 -17.60 25.35 -0.71
CA ASP A 203 -19.02 25.25 -1.07
C ASP A 203 -19.68 24.01 -0.46
N ALA A 204 -19.08 23.42 0.57
CA ALA A 204 -19.60 22.24 1.24
C ALA A 204 -20.84 22.57 2.08
N THR A 205 -22.00 22.66 1.43
CA THR A 205 -23.29 23.01 2.04
C THR A 205 -23.89 21.86 2.87
N GLN A 206 -23.53 20.61 2.56
CA GLN A 206 -24.01 19.46 3.32
C GLN A 206 -23.30 19.33 4.66
N MET A 207 -24.09 19.13 5.72
CA MET A 207 -23.55 18.81 7.04
C MET A 207 -22.80 17.50 7.04
N ARG A 208 -21.63 17.51 7.67
CA ARG A 208 -20.76 16.34 7.78
C ARG A 208 -20.29 16.21 9.22
N TYR A 209 -20.18 14.97 9.67
CA TYR A 209 -19.81 14.63 11.03
C TYR A 209 -18.35 14.19 11.07
N ALA A 210 -17.63 14.69 12.07
CA ALA A 210 -16.25 14.33 12.37
C ALA A 210 -16.12 14.02 13.86
N VAL A 211 -15.19 13.14 14.21
CA VAL A 211 -14.85 12.80 15.59
C VAL A 211 -13.35 12.92 15.75
N GLN A 212 -12.91 13.50 16.85
CA GLN A 212 -11.52 13.54 17.23
C GLN A 212 -11.42 13.28 18.74
N GLY A 213 -10.82 12.16 19.12
CA GLY A 213 -10.75 11.75 20.52
C GLY A 213 -12.14 11.55 21.13
N SER A 214 -12.43 12.29 22.21
CA SER A 214 -13.69 12.25 22.96
C SER A 214 -14.73 13.26 22.49
N ASP A 215 -14.44 14.05 21.44
CA ASP A 215 -15.28 15.16 21.01
C ASP A 215 -15.80 14.92 19.59
N GLY A 216 -17.08 15.21 19.40
CA GLY A 216 -17.75 15.20 18.10
C GLY A 216 -17.88 16.61 17.54
N ALA A 217 -17.83 16.72 16.21
CA ALA A 217 -18.08 17.95 15.49
C ALA A 217 -19.02 17.70 14.30
N LEU A 218 -19.96 18.63 14.09
CA LEU A 218 -20.74 18.76 12.87
C LEU A 218 -20.35 20.04 12.18
N PHE A 219 -20.10 19.97 10.88
CA PHE A 219 -19.66 21.13 10.11
C PHE A 219 -20.43 21.26 8.80
N TRP A 220 -20.56 22.49 8.34
CA TRP A 220 -21.09 22.86 7.03
C TRP A 220 -20.59 24.25 6.64
N ALA A 221 -20.78 24.65 5.39
CA ALA A 221 -20.58 26.02 4.93
C ALA A 221 -21.88 26.62 4.41
N ASP A 222 -22.15 27.86 4.80
CA ASP A 222 -23.24 28.67 4.27
C ASP A 222 -22.71 30.07 3.93
N ARG A 223 -23.07 30.59 2.75
CA ARG A 223 -22.74 31.95 2.28
C ARG A 223 -21.27 32.39 2.52
N GLY A 224 -20.31 31.48 2.29
CA GLY A 224 -18.88 31.74 2.44
C GLY A 224 -18.36 31.74 3.88
N VAL A 225 -19.18 31.28 4.84
CA VAL A 225 -18.82 31.08 6.25
C VAL A 225 -18.93 29.59 6.57
N ALA A 226 -17.87 29.01 7.12
CA ALA A 226 -17.92 27.67 7.69
C ALA A 226 -18.40 27.74 9.13
N TYR A 227 -19.22 26.77 9.51
CA TYR A 227 -19.75 26.56 10.84
C TYR A 227 -19.25 25.20 11.32
N VAL A 228 -18.74 25.15 12.55
CA VAL A 228 -18.44 23.92 13.26
C VAL A 228 -19.13 23.95 14.61
N VAL A 229 -19.97 22.96 14.86
CA VAL A 229 -20.65 22.73 16.13
C VAL A 229 -19.98 21.56 16.82
N SER A 230 -19.33 21.83 17.95
CA SER A 230 -18.57 20.84 18.71
C SER A 230 -19.26 20.54 20.04
N GLY A 231 -19.13 19.29 20.50
CA GLY A 231 -19.64 18.81 21.78
C GLY A 231 -19.19 17.37 22.04
N GLY A 232 -19.93 16.64 22.88
CA GLY A 232 -19.67 15.23 23.14
C GLY A 232 -19.84 14.33 21.90
N THR A 233 -19.56 13.03 22.07
CA THR A 233 -19.63 12.02 20.98
C THR A 233 -21.04 11.51 20.68
N ASP A 234 -22.08 11.93 21.43
CA ASP A 234 -23.47 11.62 21.07
C ASP A 234 -23.84 12.36 19.78
N ARG A 235 -23.70 11.64 18.67
CA ARG A 235 -24.00 12.14 17.32
C ARG A 235 -25.46 12.60 17.21
N SER A 236 -26.40 11.92 17.84
CA SER A 236 -27.82 12.25 17.72
C SER A 236 -28.12 13.60 18.36
N ARG A 237 -27.57 13.82 19.56
CA ARG A 237 -27.68 15.09 20.27
C ARG A 237 -26.98 16.21 19.52
N LEU A 238 -25.75 15.97 19.04
CA LEU A 238 -25.00 16.97 18.28
C LEU A 238 -25.70 17.35 16.96
N THR A 239 -26.30 16.38 16.26
CA THR A 239 -27.12 16.63 15.06
C THR A 239 -28.33 17.51 15.36
N GLN A 240 -29.05 17.26 16.46
CA GLN A 240 -30.18 18.11 16.85
C GLN A 240 -29.75 19.57 17.08
N VAL A 241 -28.63 19.77 17.78
CA VAL A 241 -28.09 21.12 18.05
C VAL A 241 -27.64 21.81 16.76
N ALA A 242 -26.89 21.10 15.91
CA ALA A 242 -26.43 21.64 14.62
C ALA A 242 -27.61 22.01 13.70
N GLN A 243 -28.66 21.18 13.63
CA GLN A 243 -29.84 21.46 12.84
C GLN A 243 -30.61 22.67 13.35
N ALA A 244 -30.77 22.80 14.68
CA ALA A 244 -31.43 23.96 15.27
C ALA A 244 -30.69 25.28 14.96
N ILE A 245 -29.36 25.24 14.93
CA ILE A 245 -28.53 26.38 14.51
C ILE A 245 -28.75 26.67 13.03
N TYR A 246 -28.65 25.65 12.17
CA TYR A 246 -28.82 25.78 10.72
C TYR A 246 -30.16 26.40 10.34
N ASP A 247 -31.27 25.87 10.89
CA ASP A 247 -32.62 26.33 10.60
C ASP A 247 -32.84 27.82 10.98
N GLN A 248 -32.24 28.28 12.09
CA GLN A 248 -32.35 29.68 12.50
C GLN A 248 -31.48 30.62 11.67
N MET A 249 -30.37 30.12 11.15
CA MET A 249 -29.52 30.89 10.24
C MET A 249 -30.19 31.06 8.87
N GLU A 250 -30.90 30.04 8.37
CA GLU A 250 -31.69 30.14 7.14
C GLU A 250 -32.92 31.05 7.31
N LYS A 251 -33.75 30.85 8.34
CA LYS A 251 -35.01 31.61 8.52
C LYS A 251 -34.84 33.11 8.63
N ASN A 252 -33.71 33.56 9.17
CA ASN A 252 -33.41 34.97 9.36
C ASN A 252 -32.49 35.52 8.25
N GLY A 253 -32.15 34.70 7.25
CA GLY A 253 -31.32 35.06 6.10
C GLY A 253 -32.13 35.44 4.85
N GLY A 254 -33.46 35.31 4.91
CA GLY A 254 -34.43 35.73 3.87
C GLY A 254 -35.15 37.01 4.20
#